data_AF-A0A662VHL8-F1
#
_entry.id   AF-A0A662VHL8-F1
#
_cell.length_a   1.000
_cell.length_b   1.000
_cell.length_c   1.000
_cell.angle_alpha   90.00
_cell.angle_beta   90.00
_cell.angle_gamma   90.00
#
_symmetry.space_group_name_H-M   'P 1'
#
loop_
_entity.id
_entity.type
_entity.pdbx_description
1 polymer ?
#
loop_
_entity_poly.entity_id
_entity_poly.type
_entity_poly.pdbx_seq_one_letter_code
_entity_poly.pdbx_strand_id
1 'polypeptide(L)'
;MNPDVEIIKEVDKQGRLVLPRNWRKKYVKRGKIVLRIEGDKIIIKPYELADLTEFFDKVEADIKSDLADWKSVRREILEVR
;
A
#
# COMPACT_ATOMS: atom_id res chain seq x y z
N MET A 1 20.18 -5.62 -16.74
CA MET A 1 18.80 -6.08 -16.97
C MET A 1 18.63 -7.41 -16.26
N ASN A 2 17.68 -7.55 -15.35
CA ASN A 2 17.29 -8.89 -14.92
C ASN A 2 16.49 -9.50 -16.08
N PRO A 3 16.80 -10.71 -16.55
CA PRO A 3 16.03 -11.33 -17.62
C PRO A 3 14.59 -11.57 -17.15
N ASP A 4 13.64 -11.32 -18.04
CA ASP A 4 12.27 -11.77 -17.86
C ASP A 4 12.27 -13.31 -17.85
N VAL A 5 11.79 -13.90 -16.76
CA VAL A 5 11.73 -15.36 -16.59
C VAL A 5 10.27 -15.77 -16.52
N GLU A 6 9.85 -16.59 -17.48
CA GLU A 6 8.56 -17.26 -17.46
C GLU A 6 8.68 -18.60 -16.74
N ILE A 7 7.77 -18.87 -15.80
CA ILE A 7 7.72 -20.12 -15.05
C ILE A 7 6.30 -20.65 -15.11
N ILE A 8 6.13 -21.84 -15.69
CA ILE A 8 4.85 -22.55 -15.66
C ILE A 8 4.69 -23.22 -14.29
N LYS A 9 3.54 -23.00 -13.65
CA LYS A 9 3.16 -23.61 -12.37
C LYS A 9 1.76 -24.15 -12.48
N GLU A 10 1.57 -25.35 -11.93
CA GLU A 10 0.23 -25.88 -11.71
C GLU A 10 -0.44 -25.16 -10.55
N VAL A 11 -1.74 -24.94 -10.70
CA VAL A 11 -2.61 -24.46 -9.64
C VAL A 11 -3.09 -25.68 -8.87
N ASP A 12 -3.05 -25.61 -7.53
CA ASP A 12 -3.51 -26.74 -6.73
C ASP A 12 -5.04 -26.89 -6.77
N LYS A 13 -5.54 -27.98 -6.17
CA LYS A 13 -6.99 -28.30 -6.14
C LYS A 13 -7.86 -27.23 -5.46
N GLN A 14 -7.27 -26.32 -4.68
CA GLN A 14 -7.96 -25.23 -4.00
C GLN A 14 -7.81 -23.89 -4.74
N GLY A 15 -7.20 -23.87 -5.93
CA GLY A 15 -6.98 -22.64 -6.69
C GLY A 15 -5.75 -21.84 -6.23
N ARG A 16 -4.85 -22.41 -5.42
CA ARG A 16 -3.70 -21.67 -4.88
C ARG A 16 -2.50 -21.76 -5.83
N LEU A 17 -1.84 -20.62 -6.05
CA LEU A 17 -0.57 -20.53 -6.77
C LEU A 17 0.60 -20.42 -5.78
N VAL A 18 1.61 -21.26 -5.94
CA VAL A 18 2.82 -21.21 -5.11
C VAL A 18 3.85 -20.24 -5.71
N LEU A 19 4.09 -19.14 -5.00
CA LEU A 19 5.10 -18.15 -5.41
C LEU A 19 6.54 -18.69 -5.24
N PRO A 20 7.46 -18.40 -6.18
CA PRO A 20 8.86 -18.81 -6.09
C PRO A 20 9.52 -18.39 -4.77
N ARG A 21 10.30 -19.29 -4.16
CA ARG A 21 10.91 -19.09 -2.83
C ARG A 21 11.77 -17.82 -2.76
N ASN A 22 12.62 -17.61 -3.77
CA ASN A 22 13.52 -16.45 -3.81
C ASN A 22 12.74 -15.14 -3.94
N TRP A 23 11.67 -15.14 -4.74
CA TRP A 23 10.80 -13.99 -4.89
C TRP A 23 10.07 -13.67 -3.58
N ARG A 24 9.49 -14.68 -2.92
CA ARG A 24 8.83 -14.51 -1.61
C ARG A 24 9.76 -13.92 -0.56
N LYS A 25 10.97 -14.47 -0.44
CA LYS A 25 11.97 -13.98 0.53
C LYS A 25 12.34 -12.51 0.31
N LYS A 26 12.42 -12.07 -0.95
CA LYS A 26 12.83 -10.71 -1.30
C LYS A 26 11.70 -9.70 -1.19
N TYR A 27 10.48 -10.07 -1.59
CA TYR A 27 9.41 -9.11 -1.86
C TYR A 27 8.19 -9.26 -0.95
N VAL A 28 7.90 -10.46 -0.44
CA VAL A 28 6.73 -10.67 0.43
C VAL A 28 7.09 -10.28 1.84
N LYS A 29 6.85 -9.01 2.18
CA LYS A 29 6.98 -8.49 3.54
C LYS A 29 5.65 -8.67 4.28
N ARG A 30 5.72 -9.10 5.54
CA ARG A 30 4.54 -9.25 6.44
C ARG A 30 3.41 -10.14 5.87
N GLY A 31 3.74 -11.05 4.96
CA GLY A 31 2.77 -11.97 4.35
C GLY A 31 1.74 -11.32 3.43
N LYS A 32 1.95 -10.07 2.99
CA LYS A 32 1.01 -9.34 2.13
C LYS A 32 1.55 -9.14 0.73
N ILE A 33 0.65 -9.19 -0.26
CA ILE A 33 0.88 -8.89 -1.67
C ILE A 33 -0.32 -8.14 -2.24
N VAL A 34 -0.13 -7.47 -3.36
CA VAL A 34 -1.23 -6.92 -4.17
C VAL A 34 -1.47 -7.85 -5.36
N LEU A 35 -2.72 -8.26 -5.53
CA LEU A 35 -3.20 -8.92 -6.75
C LEU A 35 -3.98 -7.89 -7.55
N ARG A 36 -3.51 -7.58 -8.75
CA ARG A 36 -4.25 -6.78 -9.72
C ARG A 36 -4.74 -7.68 -10.84
N ILE A 37 -6.04 -7.65 -11.10
CA ILE A 37 -6.68 -8.43 -12.16
C ILE A 37 -6.91 -7.48 -13.34
N GLU A 38 -6.37 -7.85 -14.51
CA GLU A 38 -6.45 -7.10 -15.75
C GLU A 38 -6.92 -8.07 -16.86
N GLY A 39 -8.23 -8.25 -17.00
CA GLY A 39 -8.81 -9.18 -17.97
C GLY A 39 -8.38 -10.63 -17.70
N ASP A 40 -7.56 -11.17 -18.60
CA ASP A 40 -6.99 -12.52 -18.52
C ASP A 40 -5.67 -12.59 -17.73
N LYS A 41 -5.18 -11.46 -17.22
CA LYS A 41 -3.90 -11.35 -16.49
C LYS A 41 -4.11 -11.11 -15.01
N ILE A 42 -3.33 -11.82 -14.20
CA ILE A 42 -3.14 -11.51 -12.78
C ILE A 42 -1.71 -11.00 -12.59
N ILE A 43 -1.59 -9.75 -12.15
CA ILE A 43 -0.31 -9.12 -11.83
C ILE A 43 -0.12 -9.16 -10.32
N ILE A 44 0.94 -9.83 -9.87
CA ILE A 44 1.31 -9.96 -8.46
C ILE A 44 2.40 -8.95 -8.14
N LYS A 45 2.13 -8.02 -7.21
CA LYS A 45 3.08 -6.99 -6.78
C LYS A 45 3.37 -7.11 -5.28
N PRO A 46 4.58 -6.73 -4.82
CA PRO A 46 4.85 -6.57 -3.40
C PRO A 46 3.84 -5.59 -2.79
N TYR A 47 3.35 -5.89 -1.58
CA TYR A 47 2.60 -4.89 -0.82
C TYR A 47 3.59 -3.96 -0.11
N GLU A 48 3.69 -2.75 -0.62
CA GLU A 48 4.42 -1.67 0.05
C GLU A 48 3.42 -0.90 0.90
N LEU A 49 3.75 -0.72 2.18
CA LEU A 49 3.01 0.24 3.00
C LEU A 49 3.27 1.61 2.38
N ALA A 50 2.20 2.36 2.15
CA ALA A 50 2.32 3.78 1.82
C ALA A 50 3.18 4.43 2.91
N ASP A 51 4.18 5.20 2.48
CA ASP A 51 4.95 6.00 3.41
C ASP A 51 4.06 7.15 3.87
N LEU A 52 3.46 7.05 5.06
CA LEU A 52 2.57 8.09 5.56
C LEU A 52 3.26 9.46 5.68
N THR A 53 4.59 9.48 5.75
CA THR A 53 5.40 10.70 5.72
C THR A 53 5.15 11.51 4.43
N GLU A 54 4.82 10.85 3.31
CA GLU A 54 4.50 11.52 2.05
C GLU A 54 3.22 12.39 2.12
N PHE A 55 2.43 12.25 3.18
CA PHE A 55 1.21 13.02 3.41
C PHE A 55 1.36 14.08 4.51
N PHE A 56 2.46 14.10 5.26
CA PHE A 56 2.62 15.02 6.40
C PHE A 56 2.56 16.48 5.92
N ASP A 57 3.24 16.79 4.83
CA ASP A 57 3.31 18.17 4.29
C ASP A 57 2.26 18.44 3.20
N LYS A 58 1.30 17.52 2.97
CA LYS A 58 0.25 17.73 1.97
C LYS A 58 -0.89 18.63 2.46
N VAL A 59 -1.01 18.83 3.76
CA VAL A 59 -2.06 19.66 4.36
C VAL A 59 -1.42 20.63 5.34
N GLU A 60 -1.28 21.87 4.92
CA GLU A 60 -0.91 22.99 5.79
C GLU A 60 -2.19 23.77 6.13
N ALA A 61 -2.40 24.06 7.41
CA ALA A 61 -3.47 24.91 7.89
C ALA A 61 -2.89 25.90 8.89
N ASP A 62 -3.12 27.19 8.66
CA ASP A 62 -2.73 28.25 9.59
C ASP A 62 -3.77 28.30 10.72
N ILE A 63 -3.46 27.63 11.83
CA ILE A 63 -4.37 27.48 12.98
C ILE A 63 -3.90 28.43 14.07
N LYS A 64 -4.81 29.32 14.49
CA LYS A 64 -4.55 30.29 15.57
C LYS A 64 -4.90 29.73 16.95
N SER A 65 -5.78 28.73 17.01
CA SER A 65 -6.15 28.04 18.24
C SER A 65 -4.96 27.31 18.87
N ASP A 66 -4.94 27.27 20.21
CA ASP A 66 -3.99 26.43 20.95
C ASP A 66 -4.22 24.95 20.61
N LEU A 67 -3.16 24.28 20.16
CA LEU A 67 -3.18 22.86 19.81
C LEU A 67 -3.52 21.94 20.99
N ALA A 68 -3.33 22.41 22.23
CA ALA A 68 -3.75 21.67 23.42
C ALA A 68 -5.28 21.65 23.60
N ASP A 69 -6.02 22.62 23.04
CA ASP A 69 -7.49 22.63 23.04
C ASP A 69 -8.06 22.11 21.72
N TRP A 70 -8.18 20.79 21.65
CA TRP A 70 -8.74 20.09 20.49
C TRP A 70 -10.13 20.59 20.06
N LYS A 71 -10.96 21.08 20.99
CA LYS A 71 -12.32 21.54 20.66
C LYS A 71 -12.29 22.83 19.86
N SER A 72 -11.39 23.75 20.22
CA SER A 72 -11.20 25.02 19.52
C SER A 72 -10.55 24.80 18.15
N VAL A 73 -9.48 23.98 18.09
CA VAL A 73 -8.84 23.57 16.82
C VAL A 73 -9.85 22.96 15.85
N ARG A 74 -10.69 22.02 16.31
CA ARG A 74 -11.69 21.37 15.47
C ARG A 74 -12.72 22.36 14.92
N ARG A 75 -13.13 23.36 15.72
CA ARG A 75 -14.07 24.40 15.27
C ARG A 75 -13.44 25.24 14.16
N GLU A 76 -12.21 25.72 14.38
CA GLU A 76 -11.48 26.55 13.42
C GLU A 76 -11.28 25.84 12.07
N ILE A 77 -10.85 24.57 12.08
CA ILE A 77 -10.69 23.78 10.84
C ILE A 77 -12.01 23.63 10.07
N LEU A 78 -13.14 23.53 10.77
CA LEU A 78 -14.46 23.37 10.15
C LEU A 78 -15.07 24.69 9.65
N GLU A 79 -14.67 25.82 10.24
CA GLU A 79 -15.10 27.16 9.83
C GLU A 79 -14.35 27.68 8.59
N VAL A 80 -13.14 27.18 8.32
CA VAL A 80 -12.31 27.54 7.15
C VAL A 80 -12.74 26.79 5.88
N ARG A 81 -13.72 25.89 5.97
CA ARG A 81 -14.21 25.05 4.87
C ARG A 81 -15.33 25.72 4.06
#